data_AF-A0AAV4ZZC4-F1
#
_entry.id   AF-A0AAV4ZZC4-F1
#
_cell.length_a   1.000
_cell.length_b   1.000
_cell.length_c   1.000
_cell.angle_alpha   90.00
_cell.angle_beta   90.00
_cell.angle_gamma   90.00
#
_symmetry.space_group_name_H-M   'P 1'
#
loop_
_entity.id
_entity.type
_entity.pdbx_description
1 polymer ?
#
loop_
_entity_poly.entity_id
_entity_poly.type
_entity_poly.pdbx_seq_one_letter_code
_entity_poly.pdbx_strand_id
1 'polypeptide(L)'
;MALELFGTSGPDLFESGEEEERINIQGNGGDDVFNIKGDDDGINEFSVTAGSGNDALNVDYSNGTFDAGAGTDTLDLIEGRVTFLGGSGVDTLRVRGKTVWPERGR
;
A
#
# COMPACT_ATOMS: atom_id res chain seq x y z
N MET A 1 -7.90 -14.42 -9.93
CA MET A 1 -6.95 -14.00 -10.99
C MET A 1 -6.38 -12.68 -10.53
N ALA A 2 -5.07 -12.42 -10.64
CA ALA A 2 -4.52 -11.15 -10.16
C ALA A 2 -4.81 -10.02 -11.16
N LEU A 3 -5.17 -8.84 -10.66
CA LEU A 3 -5.16 -7.61 -11.45
C LEU A 3 -3.72 -7.09 -11.52
N GLU A 4 -3.29 -6.67 -12.70
CA GLU A 4 -1.94 -6.10 -12.93
C GLU A 4 -2.08 -4.64 -13.32
N LEU A 5 -1.42 -3.75 -12.59
CA LEU A 5 -1.38 -2.31 -12.85
C LEU A 5 0.07 -1.85 -13.07
N PHE A 6 0.28 -1.01 -14.07
CA PHE A 6 1.60 -0.50 -14.44
C PHE A 6 1.54 1.02 -14.55
N GLY A 7 2.47 1.68 -13.87
CA GLY A 7 2.72 3.12 -13.95
C GLY A 7 3.60 3.49 -15.11
N THR A 8 4.02 4.74 -15.09
CA THR A 8 4.81 5.44 -16.09
C THR A 8 6.15 5.84 -15.49
N SER A 9 6.87 6.76 -16.12
CA SER A 9 8.10 7.34 -15.55
C SER A 9 7.85 8.66 -14.82
N GLY A 10 6.59 9.07 -14.70
CA GLY A 10 6.17 10.27 -13.98
C GLY A 10 5.22 9.90 -12.85
N PRO A 11 4.77 10.89 -12.06
CA PRO A 11 3.92 10.63 -10.91
C PRO A 11 2.62 9.93 -11.28
N ASP A 12 2.34 8.80 -10.64
CA ASP A 12 1.14 8.01 -10.82
C ASP A 12 0.29 7.92 -9.55
N LEU A 13 -1.01 7.67 -9.73
CA LEU A 13 -1.96 7.41 -8.65
C LEU A 13 -2.61 6.06 -8.87
N PHE A 14 -2.42 5.16 -7.91
CA PHE A 14 -3.05 3.85 -7.87
C PHE A 14 -4.10 3.81 -6.75
N GLU A 15 -5.32 3.40 -7.10
CA GLU A 15 -6.41 3.23 -6.15
C GLU A 15 -6.95 1.81 -6.27
N SER A 16 -6.94 1.04 -5.16
CA SER A 16 -7.69 -0.20 -5.06
C SER A 16 -9.04 0.01 -4.37
N GLY A 17 -10.00 -0.84 -4.69
CA GLY A 17 -11.22 -1.01 -3.93
C GLY A 17 -11.04 -2.04 -2.81
N GLU A 18 -12.14 -2.37 -2.14
CA GLU A 18 -12.17 -3.35 -1.04
C GLU A 18 -12.36 -4.79 -1.57
N GLU A 19 -12.88 -4.93 -2.79
CA GLU A 19 -13.31 -6.23 -3.37
C GLU A 19 -12.16 -6.97 -4.08
N GLU A 20 -11.01 -6.32 -4.28
CA GLU A 20 -9.90 -6.96 -4.99
C GLU A 20 -9.16 -7.97 -4.12
N GLU A 21 -9.32 -9.24 -4.48
CA GLU A 21 -8.64 -10.35 -3.81
C GLU A 21 -7.12 -10.31 -4.00
N ARG A 22 -6.65 -9.91 -5.19
CA ARG A 22 -5.22 -9.87 -5.54
C ARG A 22 -4.88 -8.78 -6.56
N ILE A 23 -3.96 -7.89 -6.22
CA ILE A 23 -3.42 -6.87 -7.14
C ILE A 23 -1.90 -6.84 -7.09
N ASN A 24 -1.30 -6.80 -8.29
CA ASN A 24 0.11 -6.53 -8.49
C ASN A 24 0.26 -5.15 -9.13
N ILE A 25 1.10 -4.30 -8.56
CA ILE A 25 1.30 -2.91 -8.99
C ILE A 25 2.78 -2.64 -9.20
N GLN A 26 3.13 -2.04 -10.33
CA GLN A 26 4.48 -1.57 -10.65
C GLN A 26 4.43 -0.08 -10.97
N GLY A 27 4.93 0.79 -10.10
CA GLY A 27 4.97 2.25 -10.31
C GLY A 27 6.00 2.69 -11.35
N ASN A 28 7.15 2.00 -11.38
CA ASN A 28 8.35 2.29 -12.18
C ASN A 28 9.11 3.53 -11.71
N GLY A 29 8.64 4.74 -11.98
CA GLY A 29 9.32 5.92 -11.44
C GLY A 29 8.49 7.19 -11.50
N GLY A 30 8.85 8.17 -10.69
CA GLY A 30 7.95 9.25 -10.33
C GLY A 30 7.71 9.22 -8.82
N ASP A 31 7.25 10.33 -8.26
CA ASP A 31 6.77 10.34 -6.87
C ASP A 31 5.32 9.84 -6.89
N ASP A 32 5.11 8.57 -6.57
CA ASP A 32 3.84 7.88 -6.78
C ASP A 32 2.99 7.82 -5.50
N VAL A 33 1.68 7.65 -5.69
CA VAL A 33 0.72 7.45 -4.59
C VAL A 33 -0.02 6.13 -4.76
N PHE A 34 0.08 5.26 -3.76
CA PHE A 34 -0.60 3.97 -3.70
C PHE A 34 -1.64 4.00 -2.59
N ASN A 35 -2.91 4.17 -2.95
CA ASN A 35 -4.04 4.09 -2.03
C ASN A 35 -4.61 2.68 -2.07
N ILE A 36 -4.13 1.84 -1.15
CA ILE A 36 -4.48 0.44 -1.08
C ILE A 36 -5.49 0.23 0.04
N LYS A 37 -6.65 -0.29 -0.36
CA LYS A 37 -7.71 -0.76 0.51
C LYS A 37 -7.90 -2.24 0.28
N GLY A 38 -8.25 -2.96 1.33
CA GLY A 38 -8.83 -4.29 1.25
C GLY A 38 -9.93 -4.45 2.28
N ASP A 39 -10.45 -5.66 2.38
CA ASP A 39 -11.48 -6.06 3.34
C ASP A 39 -10.84 -6.66 4.61
N ASP A 40 -11.62 -6.77 5.68
CA ASP A 40 -11.18 -7.34 6.95
C ASP A 40 -11.22 -8.88 6.99
N ASP A 41 -11.60 -9.51 5.88
CA ASP A 41 -11.73 -10.97 5.74
C ASP A 41 -10.39 -11.72 5.66
N GLY A 42 -9.29 -10.97 5.43
CA GLY A 42 -7.93 -11.47 5.39
C GLY A 42 -7.55 -12.20 4.09
N ILE A 43 -8.33 -12.10 3.02
CA ILE A 43 -8.00 -12.74 1.73
C ILE A 43 -7.26 -11.83 0.77
N ASN A 44 -7.34 -10.50 0.94
CA ASN A 44 -6.69 -9.57 0.01
C ASN A 44 -5.16 -9.69 0.10
N GLU A 45 -4.50 -9.88 -1.04
CA GLU A 45 -3.05 -9.98 -1.15
C GLU A 45 -2.50 -9.05 -2.24
N PHE A 46 -1.71 -8.07 -1.82
CA PHE A 46 -1.13 -7.04 -2.67
C PHE A 46 0.38 -7.24 -2.85
N SER A 47 0.87 -7.01 -4.06
CA SER A 47 2.30 -6.91 -4.35
C SER A 47 2.57 -5.59 -5.03
N VAL A 48 3.26 -4.68 -4.36
CA VAL A 48 3.60 -3.35 -4.88
C VAL A 48 5.11 -3.24 -5.04
N THR A 49 5.54 -2.80 -6.22
CA THR A 49 6.89 -2.30 -6.47
C THR A 49 6.76 -0.86 -6.95
N ALA A 50 7.10 0.11 -6.10
CA ALA A 50 6.89 1.53 -6.38
C ALA A 50 7.91 2.02 -7.42
N GLY A 51 9.20 1.93 -7.13
CA GLY A 51 10.25 2.11 -8.14
C GLY A 51 11.23 3.21 -7.75
N SER A 52 11.36 4.28 -8.54
CA SER A 52 12.22 5.42 -8.18
C SER A 52 11.42 6.69 -7.96
N GLY A 53 11.65 7.40 -6.87
CA GLY A 53 10.90 8.60 -6.50
C GLY A 53 10.62 8.59 -5.01
N ASN A 54 9.96 9.62 -4.50
CA ASN A 54 9.52 9.66 -3.11
C ASN A 54 8.07 9.21 -3.04
N ASP A 55 7.88 7.92 -2.76
CA ASP A 55 6.60 7.25 -2.91
C ASP A 55 5.78 7.27 -1.61
N ALA A 56 4.46 7.41 -1.76
CA ALA A 56 3.51 7.42 -0.66
C ALA A 56 2.56 6.22 -0.75
N LEU A 57 2.74 5.26 0.16
CA LEU A 57 1.91 4.07 0.28
C LEU A 57 0.95 4.22 1.46
N ASN A 58 -0.34 4.35 1.15
CA ASN A 58 -1.42 4.43 2.13
C ASN A 58 -2.16 3.09 2.13
N VAL A 59 -2.02 2.30 3.19
CA VAL A 59 -2.54 0.94 3.26
C VAL A 59 -3.57 0.80 4.39
N ASP A 60 -4.80 0.48 4.03
CA ASP A 60 -5.91 0.21 4.94
C ASP A 60 -6.44 -1.21 4.70
N TYR A 61 -6.41 -2.06 5.72
CA TYR A 61 -6.85 -3.46 5.66
C TYR A 61 -6.28 -4.27 4.49
N SER A 62 -4.99 -4.64 4.56
CA SER A 62 -4.37 -5.41 3.47
C SER A 62 -3.29 -6.36 3.94
N ASN A 63 -3.14 -7.48 3.25
CA ASN A 63 -1.95 -8.32 3.35
C ASN A 63 -1.09 -8.13 2.10
N GLY A 64 0.23 -8.21 2.22
CA GLY A 64 1.04 -8.07 1.03
C GLY A 64 2.53 -7.82 1.23
N THR A 65 3.19 -7.61 0.10
CA THR A 65 4.58 -7.14 0.03
C THR A 65 4.62 -5.80 -0.67
N PHE A 66 5.31 -4.86 -0.05
CA PHE A 66 5.46 -3.50 -0.54
C PHE A 66 6.95 -3.18 -0.62
N ASP A 67 7.46 -3.05 -1.83
CA ASP A 67 8.82 -2.60 -2.13
C ASP A 67 8.76 -1.17 -2.65
N ALA A 68 9.26 -0.23 -1.85
CA ALA A 68 9.26 1.19 -2.19
C ALA A 68 10.37 1.56 -3.18
N GLY A 69 11.44 0.76 -3.27
CA GLY A 69 12.50 1.01 -4.23
C GLY A 69 13.46 2.12 -3.79
N ALA A 70 13.60 3.19 -4.56
CA ALA A 70 14.63 4.20 -4.35
C ALA A 70 14.05 5.60 -4.17
N GLY A 71 14.32 6.21 -3.02
CA GLY A 71 13.94 7.58 -2.71
C GLY A 71 13.66 7.75 -1.22
N THR A 72 12.85 8.74 -0.85
CA THR A 72 12.43 8.96 0.54
C THR A 72 10.98 8.56 0.65
N ASP A 73 10.75 7.31 1.03
CA ASP A 73 9.43 6.70 0.90
C ASP A 73 8.65 6.70 2.22
N THR A 74 7.32 6.64 2.12
CA THR A 74 6.44 6.52 3.29
C THR A 74 5.44 5.40 3.10
N LEU A 75 5.38 4.48 4.07
CA LEU A 75 4.27 3.56 4.24
C LEU A 75 3.47 3.96 5.49
N ASP A 76 2.19 4.26 5.31
CA ASP A 76 1.22 4.46 6.39
C ASP A 76 0.22 3.30 6.41
N LEU A 77 0.37 2.42 7.40
CA LEU A 77 -0.41 1.21 7.58
C LEU A 77 -1.41 1.37 8.74
N ILE A 78 -2.70 1.15 8.48
CA ILE A 78 -3.76 1.17 9.51
C ILE A 78 -4.02 -0.22 10.08
N GLU A 79 -4.22 -1.23 9.24
CA GLU A 79 -4.45 -2.60 9.66
C GLU A 79 -4.03 -3.57 8.56
N GLY A 80 -3.65 -4.79 8.95
CA GLY A 80 -3.25 -5.86 8.02
C GLY A 80 -1.84 -6.41 8.29
N ARG A 81 -1.43 -7.37 7.44
CA ARG A 81 -0.15 -8.06 7.56
C ARG A 81 0.71 -7.82 6.32
N VAL A 82 1.65 -6.89 6.45
CA VAL A 82 2.50 -6.47 5.33
C VAL A 82 3.98 -6.79 5.58
N THR A 83 4.70 -7.04 4.49
CA THR A 83 6.15 -6.94 4.43
C THR A 83 6.49 -5.63 3.73
N PHE A 84 7.26 -4.77 4.39
CA PHE A 84 7.73 -3.52 3.81
C PHE A 84 9.23 -3.56 3.57
N LEU A 85 9.63 -3.29 2.33
CA LEU A 85 11.00 -3.10 1.90
C LEU A 85 11.12 -1.62 1.51
N GLY A 86 11.73 -0.80 2.38
CA GLY A 86 11.94 0.63 2.09
C GLY A 86 12.95 0.89 0.98
N GLY A 87 13.82 -0.10 0.71
CA GLY A 87 14.82 0.01 -0.35
C GLY A 87 15.94 0.99 0.01
N SER A 88 16.29 1.90 -0.93
CA SER A 88 17.40 2.84 -0.75
C SER A 88 16.91 4.25 -0.45
N GLY A 89 17.36 4.81 0.67
CA GLY A 89 17.09 6.20 1.05
C GLY A 89 16.74 6.30 2.52
N VAL A 90 15.93 7.30 2.89
CA VAL A 90 15.49 7.51 4.28
C VAL A 90 13.99 7.32 4.36
N ASP A 91 13.58 6.11 4.69
CA ASP A 91 12.18 5.71 4.60
C ASP A 91 11.45 5.83 5.94
N THR A 92 10.14 6.00 5.86
CA THR A 92 9.26 6.09 7.03
C THR A 92 8.16 5.03 6.99
N LEU A 93 8.13 4.15 7.99
CA LEU A 93 6.99 3.28 8.28
C LEU A 93 6.20 3.84 9.47
N ARG A 94 4.94 4.18 9.22
CA ARG A 94 3.96 4.53 10.24
C ARG A 94 2.94 3.40 10.36
N VAL A 95 2.81 2.85 11.56
CA VAL A 95 1.76 1.88 11.89
C VAL A 95 0.78 2.55 12.85
N ARG A 96 -0.50 2.58 12.47
CA ARG A 96 -1.60 3.14 13.24
C ARG A 96 -2.52 2.02 13.70
N GLY A 97 -3.38 2.31 14.68
CA GLY A 97 -4.46 1.42 15.07
C GLY A 97 -5.80 2.02 14.65
N LYS A 98 -6.79 1.18 14.39
CA LYS A 98 -8.17 1.63 14.17
C LYS A 98 -8.77 2.16 15.46
N THR A 99 -9.42 3.32 15.39
CA THR A 99 -10.25 3.80 16.49
C THR A 99 -11.58 3.05 16.44
N VAL A 100 -11.77 2.09 17.35
CA VAL A 100 -13.08 1.47 17.61
C VAL A 100 -13.83 2.29 18.65
N TRP A 101 -15.02 2.78 18.30
CA TRP A 101 -15.94 3.33 19.27
C TRP A 101 -16.55 2.19 20.09
N PRO A 102 -16.62 2.27 21.42
CA PRO A 102 -17.38 1.29 22.18
C PRO A 102 -18.83 1.39 21.73
N GLU A 103 -19.35 0.32 21.12
CA GLU A 103 -20.78 0.19 20.86
C GLU A 103 -21.49 0.45 22.18
N ARG A 104 -22.26 1.55 22.23
CA ARG A 104 -23.11 1.80 23.39
C ARG A 104 -24.17 0.71 23.36
N GLY A 105 -23.99 -0.29 24.23
CA GLY A 105 -24.91 -1.40 24.39
C GLY A 105 -26.36 -0.92 24.36
N ARG A 106 -27.15 -1.53 23.48
CA ARG A 106 -28.58 -1.34 23.41
C ARG A 106 -29.28 -2.56 23.99
#